data_AF-A0A2T6F7H3-F1
#
_entry.id   AF-A0A2T6F7H3-F1
#
_cell.length_a   1.000
_cell.length_b   1.000
_cell.length_c   1.000
_cell.angle_alpha   90.00
_cell.angle_beta   90.00
_cell.angle_gamma   90.00
#
_symmetry.space_group_name_H-M   'P 1'
#
loop_
_entity.id
_entity.type
_entity.pdbx_description
1 polymer ?
#
loop_
_entity_poly.entity_id
_entity_poly.type
_entity_poly.pdbx_seq_one_letter_code
_entity_poly.pdbx_strand_id
1 'polypeptide(L)'
;MAVYAITGKLGSGKGKGAIKRLRDYLKEGKRVATNCDVFLEHLLPDQSHDTVIRVPDKPSVEDLYAIGSGNKYILFDPICVVTQNGYQHSAPSPKLLPGFDESHNGALILDECGSWLNTRDFQNKGRAALLEWCIHARKYGWDVYFICQNISQIDKQLRDSLFEYVVRLNRLDRMKVPIISPIFKLMTAGFTDGSLPRMHIAVVRLGSSPDGLVADRWYFRGDDINNAYNTTQVFSDTYPHAMHSVLSSWHLSAVVGMPPNFCGPIHPTRDFQLLKPRPLPPKGPHKHMAKFLMVAMLFGVFLGAAGLRYGVPLVSAKEAVAVQLPAERKYSEVAGRGFMINGGVVSVILSDGRTVKPVNFVSNASGWEAEIVNGQWIKGVAQ
;
A
#
# COMPACT_ATOMS: atom_id res chain seq x y z
N MET A 1 -28.12 -8.20 -6.37
CA MET A 1 -27.54 -8.03 -7.73
C MET A 1 -27.30 -6.55 -7.96
N ALA A 2 -26.12 -6.13 -8.43
CA ALA A 2 -25.80 -4.71 -8.55
C ALA A 2 -24.87 -4.38 -9.72
N VAL A 3 -25.01 -3.14 -10.22
CA VAL A 3 -24.14 -2.58 -11.26
C VAL A 3 -23.28 -1.48 -10.64
N TYR A 4 -21.97 -1.66 -10.73
CA TYR A 4 -20.95 -0.83 -10.12
C TYR A 4 -20.18 -0.04 -11.18
N ALA A 5 -19.98 1.25 -10.96
CA ALA A 5 -18.96 2.04 -11.66
C ALA A 5 -17.72 2.23 -10.77
N ILE A 6 -16.60 1.66 -11.18
CA ILE A 6 -15.30 1.82 -10.53
C ILE A 6 -14.57 3.01 -11.17
N THR A 7 -14.36 4.08 -10.40
CA THR A 7 -13.76 5.33 -10.88
C THR A 7 -12.64 5.86 -10.00
N GLY A 8 -11.79 6.72 -10.56
CA GLY A 8 -10.63 7.29 -9.89
C GLY A 8 -9.55 7.78 -10.87
N LYS A 9 -8.67 8.66 -10.38
CA LYS A 9 -7.57 9.24 -11.16
C LYS A 9 -6.60 8.17 -11.70
N LEU A 10 -5.76 8.54 -12.66
CA LEU A 10 -4.71 7.65 -13.17
C LEU A 10 -3.79 7.20 -12.02
N GLY A 11 -3.54 5.88 -11.96
CA GLY A 11 -2.73 5.27 -10.90
C GLY A 11 -3.42 5.14 -9.54
N SER A 12 -4.75 5.31 -9.45
CA SER A 12 -5.51 5.12 -8.20
C SER A 12 -5.77 3.65 -7.81
N GLY A 13 -5.37 2.70 -8.66
CA GLY A 13 -5.52 1.27 -8.40
C GLY A 13 -6.86 0.65 -8.81
N LYS A 14 -7.59 1.27 -9.75
CA LYS A 14 -8.88 0.76 -10.27
C LYS A 14 -8.82 -0.69 -10.74
N GLY A 15 -7.91 -0.99 -11.68
CA GLY A 15 -7.71 -2.36 -12.18
C GLY A 15 -7.41 -3.35 -11.06
N LYS A 16 -6.48 -3.03 -10.15
CA LYS A 16 -6.22 -3.88 -8.96
C LYS A 16 -7.45 -4.13 -8.10
N GLY A 17 -8.28 -3.10 -7.88
CA GLY A 17 -9.52 -3.23 -7.12
C GLY A 17 -10.51 -4.16 -7.80
N ALA A 18 -10.63 -4.05 -9.12
CA ALA A 18 -11.50 -4.90 -9.93
C ALA A 18 -11.00 -6.35 -9.99
N ILE A 19 -9.71 -6.58 -10.23
CA ILE A 19 -9.12 -7.92 -10.24
C ILE A 19 -9.15 -8.56 -8.84
N LYS A 20 -9.05 -7.77 -7.76
CA LYS A 20 -9.32 -8.27 -6.41
C LYS A 20 -10.75 -8.80 -6.30
N ARG A 21 -11.74 -8.03 -6.76
CA ARG A 21 -13.15 -8.47 -6.76
C ARG A 21 -13.34 -9.73 -7.60
N LEU A 22 -12.77 -9.75 -8.79
CA LEU A 22 -12.74 -10.92 -9.66
C LEU A 22 -12.26 -12.18 -8.91
N ARG A 23 -11.12 -12.07 -8.20
CA ARG A 23 -10.57 -13.18 -7.39
C ARG A 23 -11.49 -13.58 -6.25
N ASP A 24 -12.11 -12.62 -5.57
CA ASP A 24 -13.01 -12.90 -4.44
C ASP A 24 -14.23 -13.72 -4.92
N TYR A 25 -14.79 -13.39 -6.09
CA TYR A 25 -15.87 -14.19 -6.72
C TYR A 25 -15.40 -15.60 -7.11
N LEU A 26 -14.22 -15.74 -7.71
CA LEU A 26 -13.69 -17.07 -8.06
C LEU A 26 -13.49 -17.96 -6.83
N LYS A 27 -12.99 -17.41 -5.73
CA LYS A 27 -12.82 -18.15 -4.47
C LYS A 27 -14.12 -18.61 -3.84
N GLU A 28 -15.22 -17.92 -4.14
CA GLU A 28 -16.57 -18.31 -3.73
C GLU A 28 -17.21 -19.31 -4.71
N GLY A 29 -16.48 -19.76 -5.74
CA GLY A 29 -16.96 -20.71 -6.76
C GLY A 29 -17.97 -20.07 -7.72
N LYS A 30 -17.95 -18.75 -7.86
CA LYS A 30 -18.89 -18.00 -8.71
C LYS A 30 -18.33 -17.84 -10.12
N ARG A 31 -19.24 -17.75 -11.11
CA ARG A 31 -18.86 -17.49 -12.50
C ARG A 31 -18.26 -16.09 -12.63
N VAL A 32 -17.28 -15.97 -13.50
CA VAL A 32 -16.62 -14.68 -13.79
C VAL A 32 -16.42 -14.53 -15.28
N ALA A 33 -16.74 -13.34 -15.79
CA ALA A 33 -16.43 -12.91 -17.15
C ALA A 33 -15.69 -11.56 -17.13
N THR A 34 -14.74 -11.34 -18.06
CA THR A 34 -14.02 -10.08 -18.16
C THR A 34 -13.44 -9.83 -19.56
N ASN A 35 -13.25 -8.56 -19.93
CA ASN A 35 -12.47 -8.15 -21.11
C ASN A 35 -10.99 -7.87 -20.77
N CYS A 36 -10.57 -8.03 -19.51
CA CYS A 36 -9.18 -7.89 -19.12
C CYS A 36 -8.41 -9.19 -19.38
N ASP A 37 -7.16 -9.08 -19.83
CA ASP A 37 -6.25 -10.22 -19.82
C ASP A 37 -5.87 -10.55 -18.37
N VAL A 38 -6.26 -11.74 -17.92
CA VAL A 38 -6.02 -12.25 -16.57
C VAL A 38 -5.17 -13.51 -16.60
N PHE A 39 -4.30 -13.66 -15.61
CA PHE A 39 -3.37 -14.77 -15.47
C PHE A 39 -3.70 -15.54 -14.19
N LEU A 40 -4.45 -16.64 -14.33
CA LEU A 40 -5.03 -17.36 -13.20
C LEU A 40 -3.97 -18.04 -12.33
N GLU A 41 -2.81 -18.39 -12.90
CA GLU A 41 -1.63 -18.90 -12.18
C GLU A 41 -1.04 -17.94 -11.13
N HIS A 42 -1.39 -16.66 -11.21
CA HIS A 42 -0.92 -15.60 -10.32
C HIS A 42 -2.06 -15.09 -9.45
N LEU A 43 -3.29 -15.53 -9.73
CA LEU A 43 -4.50 -15.11 -9.04
C LEU A 43 -5.00 -16.15 -8.04
N LEU A 44 -4.86 -17.44 -8.39
CA LEU A 44 -5.43 -18.58 -7.67
C LEU A 44 -4.36 -19.65 -7.37
N PRO A 45 -4.56 -20.49 -6.33
CA PRO A 45 -3.67 -21.61 -6.03
C PRO A 45 -3.59 -22.61 -7.20
N ASP A 46 -2.48 -23.33 -7.28
CA ASP A 46 -2.20 -24.31 -8.34
C ASP A 46 -3.22 -25.46 -8.40
N GLN A 47 -3.99 -25.71 -7.35
CA GLN A 47 -5.04 -26.74 -7.35
C GLN A 47 -6.41 -26.22 -7.85
N SER A 48 -6.55 -24.93 -8.16
CA SER A 48 -7.83 -24.36 -8.55
C SER A 48 -8.21 -24.74 -9.98
N HIS A 49 -9.42 -25.28 -10.12
CA HIS A 49 -10.06 -25.59 -11.39
C HIS A 49 -10.97 -24.46 -11.88
N ASP A 50 -11.03 -23.34 -11.16
CA ASP A 50 -11.87 -22.22 -11.54
C ASP A 50 -11.35 -21.56 -12.82
N THR A 51 -12.27 -21.20 -13.70
CA THR A 51 -11.99 -20.56 -14.98
C THR A 51 -12.64 -19.19 -15.07
N VAL A 52 -12.14 -18.38 -16.00
CA VAL A 52 -12.69 -17.06 -16.33
C VAL A 52 -13.06 -17.03 -17.79
N ILE A 53 -14.21 -16.45 -18.11
CA ILE A 53 -14.63 -16.21 -19.48
C ILE A 53 -14.02 -14.90 -19.95
N ARG A 54 -13.17 -14.95 -20.96
CA ARG A 54 -12.63 -13.77 -21.64
C ARG A 54 -13.58 -13.40 -22.77
N VAL A 55 -14.29 -12.28 -22.62
CA VAL A 55 -15.06 -11.65 -23.71
C VAL A 55 -14.14 -10.74 -24.53
N PRO A 56 -14.47 -10.32 -25.76
CA PRO A 56 -13.63 -9.39 -26.53
C PRO A 56 -13.34 -8.07 -25.80
N ASP A 57 -12.27 -7.38 -26.21
CA ASP A 57 -11.86 -6.07 -25.64
C ASP A 57 -13.02 -5.07 -25.56
N LYS A 58 -13.80 -5.00 -26.64
CA LYS A 58 -15.04 -4.25 -26.74
C LYS A 58 -16.15 -5.24 -27.11
N PRO A 59 -16.84 -5.82 -26.12
CA PRO A 59 -17.81 -6.88 -26.39
C PRO A 59 -19.02 -6.32 -27.15
N SER A 60 -19.54 -7.11 -28.07
CA SER A 60 -20.84 -6.89 -28.70
C SER A 60 -21.98 -7.34 -27.79
N VAL A 61 -23.23 -7.06 -28.16
CA VAL A 61 -24.37 -7.57 -27.39
C VAL A 61 -24.48 -9.09 -27.52
N GLU A 62 -24.10 -9.62 -28.67
CA GLU A 62 -24.05 -11.05 -28.96
C GLU A 62 -23.05 -11.78 -28.06
N ASP A 63 -21.87 -11.19 -27.84
CA ASP A 63 -20.89 -11.71 -26.88
C ASP A 63 -21.47 -11.78 -25.47
N LEU A 64 -22.23 -10.76 -25.05
CA LEU A 64 -22.84 -10.71 -23.71
C LEU A 64 -24.04 -11.67 -23.57
N TYR A 65 -24.72 -12.02 -24.65
CA TYR A 65 -25.70 -13.12 -24.60
C TYR A 65 -25.00 -14.48 -24.48
N ALA A 66 -23.90 -14.67 -25.21
CA ALA A 66 -23.19 -15.95 -25.25
C ALA A 66 -22.48 -16.32 -23.93
N ILE A 67 -22.19 -15.38 -23.03
CA ILE A 67 -21.65 -15.72 -21.69
C ILE A 67 -22.67 -16.48 -20.82
N GLY A 68 -23.96 -16.44 -21.18
CA GLY A 68 -25.04 -17.13 -20.47
C GLY A 68 -25.35 -16.52 -19.10
N SER A 69 -26.00 -17.29 -18.21
CA SER A 69 -26.35 -16.79 -16.87
C SER A 69 -25.19 -16.83 -15.88
N GLY A 70 -24.94 -15.73 -15.17
CA GLY A 70 -23.96 -15.70 -14.08
C GLY A 70 -24.35 -16.53 -12.86
N ASN A 71 -25.61 -16.93 -12.74
CA ASN A 71 -26.15 -17.68 -11.61
C ASN A 71 -26.69 -19.05 -12.07
N LYS A 72 -26.21 -20.13 -11.46
CA LYS A 72 -26.62 -21.51 -11.79
C LYS A 72 -28.12 -21.80 -11.63
N TYR A 73 -28.84 -20.97 -10.86
CA TYR A 73 -30.28 -21.10 -10.63
C TYR A 73 -31.12 -20.18 -11.52
N ILE A 74 -30.53 -19.54 -12.53
CA ILE A 74 -31.26 -18.78 -13.53
C ILE A 74 -31.09 -19.51 -14.87
N LEU A 75 -32.19 -20.04 -15.37
CA LEU A 75 -32.23 -20.59 -16.72
C LEU A 75 -32.28 -19.44 -17.71
N PHE A 76 -31.22 -19.32 -18.51
CA PHE A 76 -31.05 -18.30 -19.53
C PHE A 76 -30.41 -18.91 -20.76
N ASP A 77 -31.25 -19.28 -21.73
CA ASP A 77 -30.82 -19.81 -23.01
C ASP A 77 -31.05 -18.75 -24.10
N PRO A 78 -30.00 -18.00 -24.51
CA PRO A 78 -30.17 -16.94 -25.50
C PRO A 78 -30.74 -17.52 -26.79
N ILE A 79 -31.83 -16.92 -27.28
CA ILE A 79 -32.44 -17.39 -28.53
C ILE A 79 -31.56 -16.91 -29.67
N CYS A 80 -30.90 -17.85 -30.34
CA CYS A 80 -30.06 -17.58 -31.49
C CYS A 80 -30.84 -17.85 -32.77
N VAL A 81 -31.08 -16.81 -33.56
CA VAL A 81 -31.70 -16.90 -34.89
C VAL A 81 -30.64 -16.70 -35.94
N VAL A 82 -30.48 -17.68 -36.84
CA VAL A 82 -29.59 -17.56 -37.99
C VAL A 82 -30.28 -16.70 -39.04
N THR A 83 -29.65 -15.59 -39.42
CA THR A 83 -30.11 -14.67 -40.45
C THR A 83 -29.12 -14.66 -41.62
N GLN A 84 -29.50 -14.05 -42.75
CA GLN A 84 -28.61 -13.89 -43.91
C GLN A 84 -27.34 -13.06 -43.59
N ASN A 85 -27.35 -12.26 -42.53
CA ASN A 85 -26.25 -11.40 -42.10
C ASN A 85 -25.49 -11.94 -40.88
N GLY A 86 -25.72 -13.20 -40.50
CA GLY A 86 -25.10 -13.84 -39.33
C GLY A 86 -26.12 -14.20 -38.23
N TYR A 87 -25.65 -14.28 -36.99
CA TYR A 87 -26.47 -14.67 -35.84
C TYR A 87 -27.12 -13.45 -35.19
N GLN A 88 -28.42 -13.53 -34.91
CA GLN A 88 -29.12 -12.57 -34.05
C GLN A 88 -29.48 -13.23 -32.73
N HIS A 89 -29.16 -12.56 -31.64
CA HIS A 89 -29.53 -13.00 -30.31
C HIS A 89 -30.67 -12.14 -29.78
N SER A 90 -31.72 -12.76 -29.25
CA SER A 90 -32.75 -12.07 -28.48
C SER A 90 -32.78 -12.56 -27.04
N ALA A 91 -33.10 -11.65 -26.11
CA ALA A 91 -33.25 -12.00 -24.71
C ALA A 91 -34.43 -12.96 -24.52
N PRO A 92 -34.22 -14.21 -24.06
CA PRO A 92 -35.31 -15.01 -23.53
C PRO A 92 -35.82 -14.36 -22.23
N SER A 93 -37.07 -14.63 -21.86
CA SER A 93 -37.52 -14.36 -20.49
C SER A 93 -36.78 -15.31 -19.52
N PRO A 94 -35.91 -14.80 -18.62
CA PRO A 94 -35.17 -15.65 -17.70
C PRO A 94 -36.13 -16.38 -16.74
N LYS A 95 -35.86 -17.64 -16.43
CA LYS A 95 -36.65 -18.42 -15.47
C LYS A 95 -35.83 -18.76 -14.24
N LEU A 96 -36.37 -18.43 -13.07
CA LEU A 96 -35.77 -18.82 -11.80
C LEU A 96 -36.02 -20.31 -11.56
N LEU A 97 -34.96 -21.04 -11.26
CA LEU A 97 -35.02 -22.44 -10.85
C LEU A 97 -35.20 -22.53 -9.32
N PRO A 98 -35.75 -23.64 -8.81
CA PRO A 98 -35.81 -23.88 -7.37
C PRO A 98 -34.42 -23.77 -6.73
N GLY A 99 -34.32 -23.09 -5.58
CA GLY A 99 -33.05 -22.85 -4.90
C GLY A 99 -32.32 -21.58 -5.34
N PHE A 100 -32.97 -20.71 -6.13
CA PHE A 100 -32.43 -19.40 -6.46
C PHE A 100 -32.06 -18.58 -5.21
N ASP A 101 -30.82 -18.10 -5.23
CA ASP A 101 -30.27 -17.17 -4.24
C ASP A 101 -29.30 -16.23 -4.95
N GLU A 102 -29.44 -14.93 -4.66
CA GLU A 102 -28.57 -13.87 -5.19
C GLU A 102 -27.11 -14.02 -4.75
N SER A 103 -26.85 -14.74 -3.66
CA SER A 103 -25.49 -15.02 -3.21
C SER A 103 -24.67 -15.77 -4.27
N HIS A 104 -25.31 -16.44 -5.24
CA HIS A 104 -24.67 -17.21 -6.31
C HIS A 104 -24.44 -16.43 -7.60
N ASN A 105 -24.70 -15.13 -7.64
CA ASN A 105 -24.47 -14.34 -8.84
C ASN A 105 -22.98 -14.26 -9.21
N GLY A 106 -22.72 -14.28 -10.51
CA GLY A 106 -21.38 -14.15 -11.06
C GLY A 106 -20.95 -12.68 -11.20
N ALA A 107 -19.68 -12.44 -11.50
CA ALA A 107 -19.16 -11.09 -11.76
C ALA A 107 -18.79 -10.90 -13.23
N LEU A 108 -19.24 -9.80 -13.83
CA LEU A 108 -18.80 -9.32 -15.14
C LEU A 108 -17.94 -8.06 -14.94
N ILE A 109 -16.64 -8.14 -15.17
CA ILE A 109 -15.70 -7.02 -14.99
C ILE A 109 -15.27 -6.48 -16.34
N LEU A 110 -15.60 -5.22 -16.61
CA LEU A 110 -15.32 -4.56 -17.88
C LEU A 110 -14.42 -3.35 -17.65
N ASP A 111 -13.25 -3.32 -18.29
CA ASP A 111 -12.31 -2.20 -18.25
C ASP A 111 -12.40 -1.29 -19.48
N GLU A 112 -11.87 -0.08 -19.32
CA GLU A 112 -11.83 0.99 -20.33
C GLU A 112 -13.21 1.37 -20.90
N CYS A 113 -14.25 1.27 -20.05
CA CYS A 113 -15.66 1.49 -20.41
C CYS A 113 -15.98 2.94 -20.82
N GLY A 114 -15.14 3.90 -20.43
CA GLY A 114 -15.28 5.29 -20.86
C GLY A 114 -15.14 5.50 -22.37
N SER A 115 -14.42 4.59 -23.06
CA SER A 115 -14.23 4.69 -24.51
C SER A 115 -15.42 4.18 -25.34
N TRP A 116 -16.24 3.26 -24.80
CA TRP A 116 -17.33 2.61 -25.54
C TRP A 116 -18.73 2.87 -25.00
N LEU A 117 -18.88 3.40 -23.76
CA LEU A 117 -20.17 3.87 -23.20
C LEU A 117 -20.42 5.38 -23.40
N ASN A 118 -19.69 6.03 -24.29
CA ASN A 118 -19.75 7.48 -24.52
C ASN A 118 -21.00 7.90 -25.33
N THR A 119 -21.55 9.07 -25.00
CA THR A 119 -22.75 9.71 -25.57
C THR A 119 -22.68 10.03 -27.05
N ARG A 120 -21.48 10.33 -27.59
CA ARG A 120 -21.34 10.88 -28.95
C ARG A 120 -21.63 9.90 -30.08
N ASP A 121 -21.62 8.61 -29.78
CA ASP A 121 -21.77 7.51 -30.75
C ASP A 121 -23.07 6.71 -30.52
N PHE A 122 -24.04 7.28 -29.79
CA PHE A 122 -25.32 6.62 -29.48
C PHE A 122 -26.13 6.22 -30.73
N GLN A 123 -25.80 6.79 -31.89
CA GLN A 123 -26.43 6.44 -33.18
C GLN A 123 -25.96 5.12 -33.80
N ASN A 124 -24.92 4.46 -33.25
CA ASN A 124 -24.49 3.16 -33.76
C ASN A 124 -25.45 2.05 -33.34
N LYS A 125 -26.05 1.36 -34.33
CA LYS A 125 -27.16 0.39 -34.21
C LYS A 125 -26.96 -0.79 -33.25
N GLY A 126 -25.76 -1.01 -32.69
CA GLY A 126 -25.50 -2.07 -31.69
C GLY A 126 -25.40 -1.59 -30.22
N ARG A 127 -25.12 -0.30 -29.98
CA ARG A 127 -24.84 0.17 -28.60
C ARG A 127 -26.06 0.24 -27.71
N ALA A 128 -27.22 0.59 -28.28
CA ALA A 128 -28.48 0.59 -27.54
C ALA A 128 -28.82 -0.81 -27.00
N ALA A 129 -28.65 -1.85 -27.82
CA ALA A 129 -28.88 -3.24 -27.43
C ALA A 129 -27.89 -3.71 -26.35
N LEU A 130 -26.62 -3.28 -26.44
CA LEU A 130 -25.64 -3.55 -25.40
C LEU A 130 -26.02 -2.91 -24.06
N LEU A 131 -26.39 -1.62 -24.07
CA LEU A 131 -26.81 -0.90 -22.86
C LEU A 131 -28.06 -1.54 -22.25
N GLU A 132 -29.02 -1.92 -23.08
CA GLU A 132 -30.22 -2.65 -22.66
C GLU A 132 -29.87 -3.98 -22.00
N TRP A 133 -28.91 -4.73 -22.56
CA TRP A 133 -28.40 -5.94 -21.92
C TRP A 133 -27.80 -5.62 -20.55
N CYS A 134 -26.98 -4.57 -20.43
CA CYS A 134 -26.35 -4.19 -19.17
C CYS A 134 -27.36 -3.78 -18.08
N ILE A 135 -28.43 -3.08 -18.45
CA ILE A 135 -29.55 -2.76 -17.54
C ILE A 135 -30.21 -4.04 -17.02
N HIS A 136 -30.30 -5.07 -17.87
CA HIS A 136 -30.90 -6.35 -17.56
C HIS A 136 -29.93 -7.39 -16.98
N ALA A 137 -28.62 -7.10 -16.90
CA ALA A 137 -27.61 -8.05 -16.44
C ALA A 137 -27.92 -8.67 -15.07
N ARG A 138 -28.57 -7.89 -14.19
CA ARG A 138 -29.08 -8.41 -12.90
C ARG A 138 -30.04 -9.58 -13.08
N LYS A 139 -30.98 -9.50 -14.01
CA LYS A 139 -31.95 -10.58 -14.31
C LYS A 139 -31.26 -11.82 -14.88
N TYR A 140 -30.04 -11.66 -15.40
CA TYR A 140 -29.21 -12.74 -15.94
C TYR A 140 -28.23 -13.30 -14.91
N GLY A 141 -28.24 -12.82 -13.67
CA GLY A 141 -27.39 -13.35 -12.59
C GLY A 141 -25.98 -12.79 -12.55
N TRP A 142 -25.75 -11.60 -13.14
CA TRP A 142 -24.44 -10.95 -13.17
C TRP A 142 -24.42 -9.67 -12.33
N ASP A 143 -23.43 -9.56 -11.46
CA ASP A 143 -22.98 -8.31 -10.86
C ASP A 143 -21.93 -7.66 -11.78
N VAL A 144 -22.24 -6.48 -12.31
CA VAL A 144 -21.43 -5.87 -13.38
C VAL A 144 -20.56 -4.76 -12.82
N TYR A 145 -19.27 -4.81 -13.09
CA TYR A 145 -18.28 -3.81 -12.69
C TYR A 145 -17.73 -3.10 -13.92
N PHE A 146 -18.17 -1.86 -14.15
CA PHE A 146 -17.64 -0.98 -15.18
C PHE A 146 -16.49 -0.15 -14.63
N ILE A 147 -15.30 -0.30 -15.21
CA ILE A 147 -14.15 0.50 -14.83
C ILE A 147 -14.01 1.66 -15.81
N CYS A 148 -14.03 2.88 -15.28
CA CYS A 148 -13.88 4.09 -16.07
C CYS A 148 -13.02 5.12 -15.32
N GLN A 149 -12.28 5.95 -16.07
CA GLN A 149 -11.46 6.99 -15.44
C GLN A 149 -12.32 8.09 -14.81
N ASN A 150 -13.36 8.51 -15.55
CA ASN A 150 -14.30 9.53 -15.12
C ASN A 150 -15.73 9.13 -15.50
N ILE A 151 -16.58 8.96 -14.48
CA ILE A 151 -17.99 8.61 -14.68
C ILE A 151 -18.78 9.70 -15.41
N SER A 152 -18.31 10.95 -15.42
CA SER A 152 -18.96 12.04 -16.15
C SER A 152 -18.83 11.95 -17.67
N GLN A 153 -18.04 11.01 -18.19
CA GLN A 153 -17.99 10.74 -19.63
C GLN A 153 -19.20 9.94 -20.14
N ILE A 154 -19.95 9.32 -19.23
CA ILE A 154 -21.17 8.57 -19.53
C ILE A 154 -22.36 9.53 -19.43
N ASP A 155 -23.35 9.35 -20.30
CA ASP A 155 -24.58 10.16 -20.30
C ASP A 155 -25.19 10.22 -18.90
N LYS A 156 -25.76 11.37 -18.52
CA LYS A 156 -26.35 11.53 -17.18
C LYS A 156 -27.51 10.55 -16.96
N GLN A 157 -28.39 10.36 -17.95
CA GLN A 157 -29.54 9.45 -17.82
C GLN A 157 -29.08 8.00 -17.70
N LEU A 158 -28.14 7.58 -18.56
CA LEU A 158 -27.55 6.23 -18.49
C LEU A 158 -26.83 6.03 -17.16
N ARG A 159 -26.08 7.02 -16.69
CA ARG A 159 -25.35 6.91 -15.43
C ARG A 159 -26.27 6.74 -14.23
N ASP A 160 -27.37 7.50 -14.19
CA ASP A 160 -28.30 7.49 -13.05
C ASP A 160 -29.24 6.26 -13.08
N SER A 161 -29.47 5.66 -14.26
CA SER A 161 -30.28 4.44 -14.42
C SER A 161 -29.48 3.15 -14.37
N LEU A 162 -28.26 3.13 -14.90
CA LEU A 162 -27.41 1.95 -15.01
C LEU A 162 -26.65 1.67 -13.71
N PHE A 163 -26.06 2.69 -13.08
CA PHE A 163 -25.17 2.49 -11.93
C PHE A 163 -25.91 2.67 -10.60
N GLU A 164 -26.07 1.56 -9.89
CA GLU A 164 -26.56 1.58 -8.51
C GLU A 164 -25.47 2.07 -7.55
N TYR A 165 -24.21 1.64 -7.77
CA TYR A 165 -23.09 2.03 -6.92
C TYR A 165 -21.96 2.67 -7.71
N VAL A 166 -21.39 3.73 -7.15
CA VAL A 166 -20.15 4.33 -7.64
C VAL A 166 -19.04 4.14 -6.62
N VAL A 167 -18.03 3.37 -7.03
CA VAL A 167 -16.85 3.06 -6.25
C VAL A 167 -15.73 4.03 -6.59
N ARG A 168 -15.36 4.88 -5.64
CA ARG A 168 -14.28 5.87 -5.82
C ARG A 168 -13.00 5.36 -5.16
N LEU A 169 -11.98 5.06 -5.97
CA LEU A 169 -10.69 4.58 -5.48
C LEU A 169 -9.69 5.71 -5.27
N ASN A 170 -9.07 5.68 -4.08
CA ASN A 170 -7.98 6.54 -3.69
C ASN A 170 -6.81 5.71 -3.14
N ARG A 171 -5.59 6.16 -3.44
CA ARG A 171 -4.35 5.58 -2.93
C ARG A 171 -3.90 6.34 -1.68
N LEU A 172 -3.68 5.63 -0.58
CA LEU A 172 -3.31 6.22 0.72
C LEU A 172 -1.84 6.64 0.79
N ASP A 173 -0.96 5.98 0.05
CA ASP A 173 0.47 6.28 0.00
C ASP A 173 0.77 7.70 -0.49
N ARG A 174 -0.10 8.23 -1.36
CA ARG A 174 -0.03 9.60 -1.88
C ARG A 174 -0.61 10.64 -0.92
N MET A 175 -1.32 10.23 0.14
CA MET A 175 -1.84 11.16 1.13
C MET A 175 -0.80 11.36 2.24
N LYS A 176 -0.16 12.54 2.23
CA LYS A 176 0.65 13.00 3.35
C LYS A 176 -0.30 13.51 4.43
N VAL A 177 -0.39 12.80 5.55
CA VAL A 177 -1.24 13.23 6.67
C VAL A 177 -0.38 14.11 7.59
N PRO A 178 -0.71 15.40 7.78
CA PRO A 178 0.17 16.39 8.42
C PRO A 178 0.65 16.01 9.83
N ILE A 179 -0.11 15.21 10.57
CA ILE A 179 0.16 14.84 11.97
C ILE A 179 0.73 13.42 12.09
N ILE A 180 0.30 12.49 11.24
CA ILE A 180 0.74 11.08 11.30
C ILE A 180 2.11 10.91 10.64
N SER A 181 2.41 11.65 9.57
CA SER A 181 3.69 11.52 8.85
C SER A 181 4.92 11.88 9.71
N PRO A 182 4.93 12.93 10.56
CA PRO A 182 6.04 13.21 11.48
C PRO A 182 6.22 12.12 12.55
N ILE A 183 5.11 11.60 13.11
CA ILE A 183 5.15 10.52 14.11
C ILE A 183 5.71 9.26 13.48
N PHE A 184 5.28 8.90 12.27
CA PHE A 184 5.77 7.72 11.56
C PHE A 184 7.26 7.84 11.22
N LYS A 185 7.72 9.03 10.83
CA LYS A 185 9.12 9.35 10.56
C LYS A 185 9.98 9.28 11.84
N LEU A 186 9.47 9.81 12.95
CA LEU A 186 10.12 9.74 14.27
C LEU A 186 10.20 8.29 14.76
N MET A 187 9.11 7.54 14.63
CA MET A 187 9.01 6.13 15.04
C MET A 187 9.90 5.21 14.18
N THR A 188 10.11 5.53 12.91
CA THR A 188 11.02 4.78 12.03
C THR A 188 12.46 5.30 12.07
N ALA A 189 12.82 6.13 13.05
CA ALA A 189 14.16 6.72 13.18
C ALA A 189 14.68 7.37 11.89
N GLY A 190 13.79 7.93 11.08
CA GLY A 190 14.14 8.56 9.79
C GLY A 190 14.40 7.59 8.63
N PHE A 191 14.25 6.27 8.80
CA PHE A 191 14.40 5.29 7.71
C PHE A 191 13.27 5.33 6.68
N THR A 192 12.16 6.01 6.95
CA THR A 192 11.06 6.15 6.00
C THR A 192 10.68 7.62 5.81
N ASP A 193 10.32 8.00 4.58
CA ASP A 193 9.95 9.39 4.21
C ASP A 193 8.60 9.86 4.82
N GLY A 194 8.03 9.11 5.77
CA GLY A 194 6.70 9.39 6.34
C GLY A 194 5.53 9.13 5.38
N SER A 195 5.78 8.44 4.26
CA SER A 195 4.75 7.96 3.34
C SER A 195 4.08 6.70 3.92
N LEU A 196 2.74 6.72 3.95
CA LEU A 196 1.96 5.58 4.41
C LEU A 196 2.19 4.36 3.49
N PRO A 197 2.11 3.12 4.01
CA PRO A 197 2.25 1.92 3.19
C PRO A 197 1.26 1.94 2.03
N ARG A 198 1.63 1.33 0.89
CA ARG A 198 0.84 1.24 -0.35
C ARG A 198 -0.51 0.56 -0.14
N MET A 199 -1.47 1.33 0.35
CA MET A 199 -2.83 0.92 0.64
C MET A 199 -3.79 1.67 -0.28
N HIS A 200 -4.86 1.01 -0.68
CA HIS A 200 -5.94 1.56 -1.46
C HIS A 200 -7.21 1.54 -0.62
N ILE A 201 -7.95 2.64 -0.65
CA ILE A 201 -9.31 2.72 -0.12
C ILE A 201 -10.25 2.95 -1.29
N ALA A 202 -11.23 2.09 -1.44
CA ALA A 202 -12.37 2.31 -2.32
C ALA A 202 -13.58 2.67 -1.46
N VAL A 203 -14.22 3.82 -1.71
CA VAL A 203 -15.47 4.18 -1.03
C VAL A 203 -16.62 3.94 -2.01
N VAL A 204 -17.49 3.00 -1.64
CA VAL A 204 -18.70 2.66 -2.40
C VAL A 204 -19.82 3.59 -1.95
N ARG A 205 -20.36 4.35 -2.89
CA ARG A 205 -21.51 5.23 -2.64
C ARG A 205 -22.70 4.80 -3.48
N LEU A 206 -23.89 4.92 -2.92
CA LEU A 206 -25.15 4.72 -3.64
C LEU A 206 -25.39 5.88 -4.61
N GLY A 207 -25.76 5.55 -5.85
CA GLY A 207 -26.01 6.49 -6.93
C GLY A 207 -24.76 7.18 -7.46
N SER A 208 -24.95 8.06 -8.44
CA SER A 208 -23.88 8.74 -9.16
C SER A 208 -23.29 9.94 -8.41
N SER A 209 -24.02 10.49 -7.45
CA SER A 209 -23.64 11.71 -6.72
C SER A 209 -22.36 11.52 -5.89
N PRO A 210 -21.48 12.54 -5.80
CA PRO A 210 -20.35 12.55 -4.86
C PRO A 210 -20.79 12.44 -3.40
N ASP A 211 -21.96 12.98 -3.07
CA ASP A 211 -22.52 13.05 -1.72
C ASP A 211 -23.48 11.90 -1.40
N GLY A 212 -23.54 10.89 -2.28
CA GLY A 212 -24.34 9.69 -2.06
C GLY A 212 -23.96 8.95 -0.77
N LEU A 213 -24.94 8.26 -0.19
CA LEU A 213 -24.75 7.47 1.03
C LEU A 213 -23.62 6.46 0.84
N VAL A 214 -22.71 6.38 1.81
CA VAL A 214 -21.62 5.39 1.80
C VAL A 214 -22.21 4.03 2.15
N ALA A 215 -22.26 3.13 1.17
CA ALA A 215 -22.77 1.78 1.35
C ALA A 215 -21.68 0.82 1.90
N ASP A 216 -20.44 0.96 1.41
CA ASP A 216 -19.33 0.06 1.78
C ASP A 216 -17.97 0.74 1.58
N ARG A 217 -16.90 0.17 2.17
CA ARG A 217 -15.51 0.61 2.01
C ARG A 217 -14.58 -0.57 1.82
N TRP A 218 -13.83 -0.56 0.72
CA TRP A 218 -12.87 -1.62 0.41
C TRP A 218 -11.47 -1.18 0.80
N TYR A 219 -10.76 -2.05 1.51
CA TYR A 219 -9.37 -1.83 1.89
C TYR A 219 -8.51 -2.93 1.27
N PHE A 220 -7.46 -2.53 0.54
CA PHE A 220 -6.53 -3.51 -0.04
C PHE A 220 -5.17 -2.91 -0.39
N ARG A 221 -4.12 -3.74 -0.39
CA ARG A 221 -2.79 -3.37 -0.94
C ARG A 221 -2.66 -3.76 -2.40
N GLY A 222 -3.03 -5.01 -2.71
CA GLY A 222 -2.97 -5.55 -4.06
C GLY A 222 -1.53 -5.71 -4.57
N ASP A 223 -0.57 -5.97 -3.68
CA ASP A 223 0.83 -6.20 -4.05
C ASP A 223 1.01 -7.59 -4.71
N ASP A 224 0.16 -8.54 -4.33
CA ASP A 224 0.08 -9.91 -4.82
C ASP A 224 -0.62 -10.05 -6.18
N ILE A 225 -1.37 -9.04 -6.63
CA ILE A 225 -2.25 -9.11 -7.80
C ILE A 225 -1.59 -8.50 -9.06
N ASN A 226 -0.45 -7.82 -8.91
CA ASN A 226 0.17 -7.08 -10.02
C ASN A 226 0.52 -7.96 -11.22
N ASN A 227 0.89 -9.22 -10.98
CA ASN A 227 1.27 -10.17 -12.02
C ASN A 227 0.06 -10.95 -12.55
N ALA A 228 -1.13 -10.74 -12.00
CA ALA A 228 -2.32 -11.53 -12.32
C ALA A 228 -3.17 -10.92 -13.44
N TYR A 229 -2.77 -9.77 -14.00
CA TYR A 229 -3.45 -9.15 -15.13
C TYR A 229 -2.52 -8.26 -15.94
N ASN A 230 -2.85 -8.06 -17.22
CA ASN A 230 -2.11 -7.16 -18.11
C ASN A 230 -2.50 -5.70 -17.85
N THR A 231 -1.66 -4.97 -17.09
CA THR A 231 -1.90 -3.53 -16.84
C THR A 231 -1.70 -2.66 -18.09
N THR A 232 -0.98 -3.17 -19.08
CA THR A 232 -0.63 -2.44 -20.31
C THR A 232 -1.48 -2.84 -21.52
N GLN A 233 -2.58 -3.56 -21.29
CA GLN A 233 -3.50 -3.97 -22.35
C GLN A 233 -4.05 -2.73 -23.09
N VAL A 234 -4.00 -2.77 -24.41
CA VAL A 234 -4.58 -1.76 -25.29
C VAL A 234 -5.85 -2.35 -25.89
N PHE A 235 -7.01 -1.76 -25.57
CA PHE A 235 -8.31 -2.24 -26.02
C PHE A 235 -8.53 -1.88 -27.50
N SER A 236 -8.66 -2.90 -28.34
CA SER A 236 -8.87 -2.73 -29.79
C SER A 236 -10.33 -3.02 -30.20
N ASP A 237 -10.79 -2.38 -31.28
CA ASP A 237 -12.02 -2.79 -31.99
C ASP A 237 -11.82 -4.08 -32.78
N THR A 238 -10.58 -4.40 -33.15
CA THR A 238 -10.18 -5.57 -33.94
C THR A 238 -9.52 -6.63 -33.06
N TYR A 239 -10.20 -7.02 -31.98
CA TYR A 239 -9.70 -8.09 -31.12
C TYR A 239 -9.67 -9.42 -31.90
N PRO A 240 -8.51 -10.09 -32.01
CA PRO A 240 -8.32 -11.23 -32.95
C PRO A 240 -8.98 -12.53 -32.48
N HIS A 241 -9.43 -12.59 -31.23
CA HIS A 241 -10.03 -13.80 -30.65
C HIS A 241 -11.52 -13.57 -30.39
N ALA A 242 -12.32 -14.64 -30.50
CA ALA A 242 -13.69 -14.62 -30.00
C ALA A 242 -13.69 -14.79 -28.47
N MET A 243 -14.90 -14.83 -27.89
CA MET A 243 -15.08 -15.28 -26.51
C MET A 243 -14.43 -16.65 -26.30
N HIS A 244 -13.69 -16.80 -25.20
CA HIS A 244 -13.09 -18.06 -24.81
C HIS A 244 -12.99 -18.20 -23.29
N SER A 245 -12.74 -19.43 -22.82
CA SER A 245 -12.41 -19.68 -21.41
C SER A 245 -10.90 -19.64 -21.23
N VAL A 246 -10.45 -18.90 -20.22
CA VAL A 246 -9.06 -18.95 -19.75
C VAL A 246 -8.83 -20.28 -19.04
N LEU A 247 -7.68 -20.91 -19.28
CA LEU A 247 -7.28 -22.13 -18.59
C LEU A 247 -7.14 -21.87 -17.09
N SER A 248 -7.64 -22.79 -16.27
CA SER A 248 -7.55 -22.65 -14.81
C SER A 248 -6.10 -22.68 -14.32
N SER A 249 -5.87 -22.21 -13.10
CA SER A 249 -4.54 -22.28 -12.47
C SER A 249 -4.00 -23.72 -12.43
N TRP A 250 -4.86 -24.72 -12.22
CA TRP A 250 -4.50 -26.13 -12.33
C TRP A 250 -3.96 -26.55 -13.70
N HIS A 251 -4.60 -26.11 -14.78
CA HIS A 251 -4.11 -26.41 -16.14
C HIS A 251 -2.78 -25.70 -16.44
N LEU A 252 -2.57 -24.50 -15.89
CA LEU A 252 -1.40 -23.67 -16.15
C LEU A 252 -0.20 -23.97 -15.23
N SER A 253 -0.46 -24.48 -14.02
CA SER A 253 0.56 -24.77 -13.02
C SER A 253 1.40 -25.99 -13.36
N ALA A 254 0.92 -26.86 -14.25
CA ALA A 254 1.64 -27.99 -14.83
C ALA A 254 2.62 -28.67 -13.86
N VAL A 255 2.19 -28.95 -12.64
CA VAL A 255 2.63 -30.16 -11.93
C VAL A 255 1.83 -31.31 -12.55
N VAL A 256 2.06 -31.58 -13.83
CA VAL A 256 1.62 -32.85 -14.44
C VAL A 256 2.67 -33.89 -14.09
N GLY A 257 2.85 -34.14 -12.80
CA GLY A 257 3.43 -35.38 -12.32
C GLY A 257 2.28 -36.36 -12.16
N MET A 258 2.38 -37.54 -12.76
CA MET A 258 1.47 -38.62 -12.40
C MET A 258 1.36 -38.71 -10.88
N PRO A 259 0.15 -38.87 -10.30
CA PRO A 259 0.04 -39.27 -8.90
C PRO A 259 1.02 -40.42 -8.65
N PRO A 260 1.72 -40.48 -7.50
CA PRO A 260 2.68 -41.54 -7.22
C PRO A 260 2.11 -42.97 -7.35
N ASN A 261 0.77 -43.07 -7.35
CA ASN A 261 0.00 -44.30 -7.35
C ASN A 261 -0.71 -44.58 -8.70
N PHE A 262 -0.47 -43.79 -9.75
CA PHE A 262 -1.13 -43.99 -11.04
C PHE A 262 -0.46 -45.14 -11.82
N CYS A 263 -1.20 -46.22 -12.05
CA CYS A 263 -0.86 -47.28 -13.00
C CYS A 263 -1.87 -47.27 -14.15
N GLY A 264 -1.48 -46.73 -15.30
CA GLY A 264 -2.25 -46.76 -16.55
C GLY A 264 -1.32 -46.61 -17.75
N PRO A 265 -1.73 -47.03 -18.97
CA PRO A 265 -0.87 -46.97 -20.14
C PRO A 265 -0.60 -45.51 -20.53
N ILE A 266 0.66 -45.08 -20.36
CA ILE A 266 1.13 -43.78 -20.85
C ILE A 266 1.44 -43.96 -22.33
N HIS A 267 0.68 -43.33 -23.23
CA HIS A 267 1.10 -43.15 -24.61
C HIS A 267 1.66 -41.72 -24.77
N PRO A 268 2.99 -41.51 -24.67
CA PRO A 268 3.57 -40.25 -25.07
C PRO A 268 3.75 -40.29 -26.59
N THR A 269 2.71 -39.98 -27.36
CA THR A 269 2.88 -39.66 -28.78
C THR A 269 3.06 -38.16 -28.92
N ARG A 270 4.31 -37.77 -29.25
CA ARG A 270 4.83 -36.45 -29.62
C ARG A 270 5.48 -35.65 -28.48
N ASP A 271 6.68 -35.19 -28.79
CA ASP A 271 7.62 -34.41 -27.98
C ASP A 271 7.04 -33.08 -27.50
N PHE A 272 6.12 -33.11 -26.53
CA PHE A 272 5.80 -31.93 -25.76
C PHE A 272 6.86 -31.77 -24.68
N GLN A 273 7.70 -30.75 -24.83
CA GLN A 273 8.54 -30.24 -23.76
C GLN A 273 7.60 -29.80 -22.63
N LEU A 274 7.47 -30.62 -21.59
CA LEU A 274 6.68 -30.27 -20.40
C LEU A 274 7.12 -28.89 -19.94
N LEU A 275 6.14 -27.99 -19.76
CA LEU A 275 6.36 -26.60 -19.35
C LEU A 275 7.30 -26.60 -18.15
N LYS A 276 8.47 -25.96 -18.30
CA LYS A 276 9.48 -25.91 -17.24
C LYS A 276 8.83 -25.35 -15.97
N PRO A 277 9.07 -25.94 -14.79
CA PRO A 277 8.56 -25.40 -13.54
C PRO A 277 9.02 -23.94 -13.41
N ARG A 278 8.04 -23.06 -13.16
CA ARG A 278 8.30 -21.62 -13.03
C ARG A 278 9.26 -21.40 -11.84
N PRO A 279 10.32 -20.60 -11.98
CA PRO A 279 11.15 -20.23 -10.83
C PRO A 279 10.26 -19.49 -9.82
N LEU A 280 10.30 -19.93 -8.56
CA LEU A 280 9.58 -19.27 -7.47
C LEU A 280 10.02 -17.80 -7.42
N PRO A 281 9.08 -16.84 -7.25
CA PRO A 281 9.46 -15.44 -7.06
C PRO A 281 10.41 -15.33 -5.86
N PRO A 282 11.39 -14.41 -5.90
CA PRO A 282 12.30 -14.21 -4.78
C PRO A 282 11.48 -13.97 -3.51
N LYS A 283 11.76 -14.74 -2.45
CA LYS A 283 11.09 -14.58 -1.17
C LYS A 283 11.23 -13.11 -0.74
N GLY A 284 10.11 -12.42 -0.60
CA GLY A 284 10.10 -11.06 -0.10
C GLY A 284 10.80 -10.98 1.28
N PRO A 285 11.30 -9.81 1.69
CA PRO A 285 12.02 -9.65 2.95
C PRO A 285 11.21 -10.25 4.11
N HIS A 286 11.87 -11.09 4.91
CA HIS A 286 11.24 -11.90 5.95
C HIS A 286 10.34 -11.03 6.87
N LYS A 287 9.02 -11.24 6.77
CA LYS A 287 7.99 -10.54 7.56
C LYS A 287 8.21 -10.65 9.09
N HIS A 288 8.98 -11.64 9.52
CA HIS A 288 9.36 -11.84 10.92
C HIS A 288 10.29 -10.73 11.44
N MET A 289 11.15 -10.17 10.59
CA MET A 289 12.10 -9.14 11.02
C MET A 289 11.38 -7.81 11.35
N ALA A 290 10.37 -7.43 10.57
CA ALA A 290 9.56 -6.24 10.84
C ALA A 290 8.68 -6.40 12.10
N LYS A 291 8.16 -7.60 12.35
CA LYS A 291 7.41 -7.91 13.59
C LYS A 291 8.32 -7.89 14.81
N PHE A 292 9.52 -8.47 14.71
CA PHE A 292 10.53 -8.46 15.77
C PHE A 292 10.96 -7.03 16.11
N LEU A 293 11.24 -6.21 15.09
CA LEU A 293 11.63 -4.81 15.28
C LEU A 293 10.53 -4.01 15.98
N MET A 294 9.25 -4.20 15.60
CA MET A 294 8.12 -3.50 16.22
C MET A 294 7.92 -3.93 17.68
N VAL A 295 8.08 -5.22 17.98
CA VAL A 295 8.00 -5.75 19.36
C VAL A 295 9.17 -5.25 20.21
N ALA A 296 10.40 -5.27 19.69
CA ALA A 296 11.58 -4.75 20.39
C ALA A 296 11.45 -3.25 20.67
N MET A 297 10.85 -2.49 19.75
CA MET A 297 10.63 -1.06 19.91
C MET A 297 9.54 -0.75 20.96
N LEU A 298 8.42 -1.49 20.95
CA LEU A 298 7.39 -1.37 22.00
C LEU A 298 7.93 -1.75 23.37
N PHE A 299 8.80 -2.77 23.43
CA PHE A 299 9.48 -3.17 24.65
C PHE A 299 10.46 -2.10 25.15
N GLY A 300 11.18 -1.42 24.25
CA GLY A 300 12.05 -0.29 24.58
C GLY A 300 11.28 0.92 25.12
N VAL A 301 10.13 1.26 24.52
CA VAL A 301 9.25 2.33 25.02
C VAL A 301 8.67 1.98 26.39
N PHE A 302 8.25 0.73 26.59
CA PHE A 302 7.76 0.24 27.87
C PHE A 302 8.85 0.30 28.96
N LEU A 303 10.08 -0.16 28.65
CA LEU A 303 11.23 -0.06 29.56
C LEU A 303 11.60 1.38 29.87
N GLY A 304 11.54 2.29 28.89
CA GLY A 304 11.77 3.72 29.10
C GLY A 304 10.72 4.35 30.02
N ALA A 305 9.44 4.04 29.79
CA ALA A 305 8.33 4.55 30.63
C ALA A 305 8.34 3.94 32.05
N ALA A 306 8.69 2.66 32.17
CA ALA A 306 8.87 1.99 33.45
C ALA A 306 10.10 2.51 34.21
N GLY A 307 11.20 2.77 33.51
CA GLY A 307 12.41 3.41 34.07
C GLY A 307 12.15 4.84 34.54
N LEU A 308 11.28 5.59 33.86
CA LEU A 308 10.84 6.93 34.29
C LEU A 308 9.89 6.92 35.51
N ARG A 309 9.12 5.83 35.73
CA ARG A 309 8.17 5.71 36.84
C ARG A 309 8.72 4.98 38.07
N TYR A 310 9.64 4.04 37.87
CA TYR A 310 10.15 3.14 38.93
C TYR A 310 11.68 3.18 39.05
N GLY A 311 12.38 3.84 38.13
CA GLY A 311 13.81 4.08 38.27
C GLY A 311 14.04 5.26 39.21
N VAL A 312 14.54 4.96 40.40
CA VAL A 312 15.28 5.96 41.18
C VAL A 312 16.45 6.42 40.29
N PRO A 313 16.69 7.73 40.10
CA PRO A 313 17.82 8.19 39.31
C PRO A 313 19.11 7.70 39.97
N LEU A 314 19.72 6.67 39.40
CA LEU A 314 21.04 6.14 39.79
C LEU A 314 22.19 7.07 39.36
N VAL A 315 21.86 8.19 38.72
CA VAL A 315 22.74 9.34 38.64
C VAL A 315 22.29 10.29 39.73
N SER A 316 22.95 10.20 40.89
CA SER A 316 23.02 11.31 41.83
C SER A 316 23.36 12.53 40.99
N ALA A 317 22.43 13.47 40.87
CA ALA A 317 22.76 14.80 40.39
C ALA A 317 23.98 15.20 41.21
N LYS A 318 25.14 15.37 40.57
CA LYS A 318 26.20 16.15 41.19
C LYS A 318 25.52 17.45 41.55
N GLU A 319 25.40 17.71 42.85
CA GLU A 319 24.92 18.98 43.36
C GLU A 319 25.57 20.06 42.50
N ALA A 320 24.75 20.91 41.91
CA ALA A 320 25.24 22.10 41.25
C ALA A 320 26.04 22.85 42.30
N VAL A 321 27.37 22.74 42.22
CA VAL A 321 28.29 23.50 43.05
C VAL A 321 27.95 24.95 42.76
N ALA A 322 27.31 25.60 43.74
CA ALA A 322 27.07 27.02 43.69
C ALA A 322 28.41 27.69 43.38
N VAL A 323 28.48 28.36 42.24
CA VAL A 323 29.62 29.20 41.90
C VAL A 323 29.65 30.31 42.95
N GLN A 324 30.46 30.13 43.99
CA GLN A 324 30.84 31.20 44.88
C GLN A 324 31.56 32.24 44.02
N LEU A 325 30.97 33.43 43.91
CA LEU A 325 31.67 34.61 43.40
C LEU A 325 33.00 34.72 44.15
N PRO A 326 34.14 34.87 43.46
CA PRO A 326 35.44 34.90 44.14
C PRO A 326 35.47 36.07 45.12
N ALA A 327 35.75 35.76 46.39
CA ALA A 327 35.93 36.75 47.42
C ALA A 327 37.02 37.76 47.01
N GLU A 328 36.75 39.03 47.23
CA GLU A 328 37.63 40.15 46.89
C GLU A 328 39.01 39.95 47.57
N ARG A 329 40.07 39.78 46.77
CA ARG A 329 41.43 39.56 47.28
C ARG A 329 41.94 40.83 47.95
N LYS A 330 42.31 40.73 49.23
CA LYS A 330 42.95 41.84 49.96
C LYS A 330 44.44 41.87 49.63
N TYR A 331 44.89 42.96 49.01
CA TYR A 331 46.31 43.14 48.67
C TYR A 331 47.06 43.86 49.79
N SER A 332 48.28 43.41 50.09
CA SER A 332 49.19 44.08 51.01
C SER A 332 49.82 45.30 50.35
N GLU A 333 50.21 46.31 51.13
CA GLU A 333 50.94 47.50 50.66
C GLU A 333 52.38 47.18 50.22
N VAL A 334 52.90 46.01 50.60
CA VAL A 334 54.24 45.56 50.23
C VAL A 334 54.22 44.97 48.82
N ALA A 335 55.05 45.50 47.91
CA ALA A 335 55.13 45.04 46.53
C ALA A 335 56.12 43.87 46.35
N GLY A 336 55.84 42.96 45.42
CA GLY A 336 56.74 41.88 45.04
C GLY A 336 57.81 42.36 44.04
N ARG A 337 59.09 42.08 44.31
CA ARG A 337 60.22 42.45 43.42
C ARG A 337 60.61 41.34 42.44
N GLY A 338 60.39 40.09 42.82
CA GLY A 338 60.71 38.93 41.97
C GLY A 338 60.35 37.62 42.66
N PHE A 339 60.49 36.52 41.95
CA PHE A 339 60.32 35.18 42.49
C PHE A 339 61.43 34.27 41.97
N MET A 340 61.74 33.23 42.74
CA MET A 340 62.68 32.19 42.35
C MET A 340 62.02 30.83 42.47
N ILE A 341 62.31 29.94 41.53
CA ILE A 341 61.87 28.55 41.55
C ILE A 341 63.11 27.68 41.67
N ASN A 342 63.26 26.95 42.79
CA ASN A 342 64.35 26.02 42.99
C ASN A 342 63.80 24.66 43.39
N GLY A 343 64.06 23.62 42.59
CA GLY A 343 63.59 22.25 42.87
C GLY A 343 62.06 22.11 43.03
N GLY A 344 61.27 22.94 42.35
CA GLY A 344 59.80 22.95 42.47
C GLY A 344 59.25 23.76 43.64
N VAL A 345 60.11 24.37 44.47
CA VAL A 345 59.70 25.29 45.53
C VAL A 345 59.76 26.72 45.00
N VAL A 346 58.62 27.42 45.04
CA VAL A 346 58.53 28.85 44.71
C VAL A 346 58.83 29.67 45.97
N SER A 347 59.70 30.66 45.85
CA SER A 347 59.98 31.67 46.87
C SER A 347 59.82 33.06 46.27
N VAL A 348 59.11 33.96 46.94
CA VAL A 348 58.88 35.33 46.49
C VAL A 348 59.71 36.32 47.29
N ILE A 349 60.30 37.31 46.61
CA ILE A 349 61.13 38.37 47.19
C ILE A 349 60.28 39.64 47.31
N LEU A 350 60.15 40.13 48.54
CA LEU A 350 59.34 41.30 48.87
C LEU A 350 60.18 42.59 48.77
N SER A 351 59.51 43.74 48.61
CA SER A 351 60.17 45.05 48.53
C SER A 351 60.90 45.46 49.80
N ASP A 352 60.59 44.83 50.93
CA ASP A 352 61.25 45.01 52.23
C ASP A 352 62.48 44.10 52.42
N GLY A 353 62.86 43.31 51.41
CA GLY A 353 64.04 42.44 51.41
C GLY A 353 63.80 41.04 51.98
N ARG A 354 62.59 40.72 52.45
CA ARG A 354 62.27 39.36 52.93
C ARG A 354 61.99 38.40 51.77
N THR A 355 62.38 37.13 51.95
CA THR A 355 62.03 36.04 51.04
C THR A 355 61.04 35.11 51.74
N VAL A 356 59.87 34.90 51.14
CA VAL A 356 58.78 34.13 51.75
C VAL A 356 58.33 33.02 50.79
N LYS A 357 57.98 31.86 51.33
CA LYS A 357 57.33 30.79 50.58
C LYS A 357 55.82 31.05 50.56
N PRO A 358 55.20 31.31 49.40
CA PRO A 358 53.78 31.60 49.33
C PRO A 358 52.94 30.33 49.53
N VAL A 359 51.73 30.50 50.04
CA VAL A 359 50.74 29.43 50.18
C VAL A 359 50.16 29.09 48.81
N ASN A 360 49.83 30.11 48.03
CA ASN A 360 49.37 30.01 46.65
C ASN A 360 50.19 30.97 45.77
N PHE A 361 50.56 30.53 44.57
CA PHE A 361 51.28 31.35 43.60
C PHE A 361 50.62 31.22 42.23
N VAL A 362 50.30 32.35 41.62
CA VAL A 362 49.71 32.44 40.28
C VAL A 362 50.56 33.38 39.44
N SER A 363 51.06 32.92 38.30
CA SER A 363 51.82 33.75 37.36
C SER A 363 51.07 33.84 36.04
N ASN A 364 50.90 35.06 35.55
CA ASN A 364 50.26 35.40 34.29
C ASN A 364 51.22 36.25 33.43
N ALA A 365 50.85 36.50 32.17
CA ALA A 365 51.67 37.31 31.25
C ALA A 365 51.92 38.76 31.73
N SER A 366 51.08 39.30 32.62
CA SER A 366 51.19 40.66 33.14
C SER A 366 51.96 40.76 34.48
N GLY A 367 52.38 39.64 35.06
CA GLY A 367 53.03 39.59 36.37
C GLY A 367 52.62 38.36 37.18
N TRP A 368 52.86 38.40 38.49
CA TRP A 368 52.54 37.30 39.38
C TRP A 368 51.86 37.80 40.64
N GLU A 369 50.98 36.97 41.18
CA GLU A 369 50.31 37.20 42.46
C GLU A 369 50.60 36.03 43.39
N ALA A 370 50.96 36.33 44.63
CA ALA A 370 51.27 35.31 45.62
C ALA A 370 50.54 35.59 46.94
N GLU A 371 49.97 34.55 47.52
CA GLU A 371 49.30 34.60 48.82
C GLU A 371 50.30 34.32 49.94
N ILE A 372 50.38 35.25 50.89
CA ILE A 372 51.09 35.10 52.15
C ILE A 372 50.09 34.64 53.21
N VAL A 373 50.60 34.27 54.39
CA VAL A 373 49.84 33.91 55.59
C VAL A 373 48.63 34.83 55.81
N ASN A 374 47.47 34.23 56.07
CA ASN A 374 46.18 34.88 56.38
C ASN A 374 45.47 35.59 55.22
N GLY A 375 45.57 35.08 53.97
CA GLY A 375 44.75 35.56 52.86
C GLY A 375 45.16 36.93 52.31
N GLN A 376 46.36 37.40 52.64
CA GLN A 376 46.95 38.62 52.09
C GLN A 376 47.69 38.30 50.79
N TRP A 377 47.31 38.98 49.71
CA TRP A 377 47.91 38.81 48.39
C TRP A 377 48.94 39.90 48.10
N ILE A 378 50.01 39.54 47.40
CA ILE A 378 51.01 40.49 46.90
C ILE A 378 51.10 40.35 45.39
N LYS A 379 51.24 41.49 44.71
CA LYS A 379 51.51 41.54 43.28
C LYS A 379 52.98 41.85 43.04
N GLY A 380 53.59 41.14 42.10
CA GLY A 380 54.87 41.50 41.52
C GLY A 380 54.76 41.65 40.01
N VAL A 381 55.59 42.53 39.47
CA VAL A 381 55.69 42.74 38.02
C VAL A 381 56.46 41.55 37.41
N ALA A 382 56.13 41.20 36.17
CA ALA A 382 56.91 40.22 35.42
C ALA A 382 58.37 40.72 35.31
N GLN A 383 59.33 39.87 35.64
CA GLN A 383 60.75 40.13 35.37
C GLN A 383 61.08 39.86 33.91
#